data_AF-A0A0R0KMJ1-F1
#
_entry.id   AF-A0A0R0KMJ1-F1
#
_cell.length_a   1.000
_cell.length_b   1.000
_cell.length_c   1.000
_cell.angle_alpha   90.00
_cell.angle_beta   90.00
_cell.angle_gamma   90.00
#
_symmetry.space_group_name_H-M   'P 1'
#
loop_
_entity.id
_entity.type
_entity.pdbx_description
1 polymer ?
#
loop_
_entity_poly.entity_id
_entity_poly.type
_entity_poly.pdbx_seq_one_letter_code
_entity_poly.pdbx_strand_id
1 'polypeptide(L)'
;MNEYCIVPKWLENIFLGYGDPSAAQWTNMPDILETVDFKDTFVDAGHLKESFLDYEVSFVNPDGSGNLNPRPPFKIKLPRTLKPNNGALTGHAISNSGATNEINVVDANYQKEALIIETYTPPDPGPYPQDQPKQNSVRFTPTQVNSALDLNHILSLFMHNDFSFNLSLPPCFPHNS
;
A
#
# COMPACT_ATOMS: atom_id res chain seq x y z
N MET A 1 -14.94 12.56 -27.73
CA MET A 1 -14.05 12.95 -26.61
C MET A 1 -14.89 13.56 -25.49
N ASN A 2 -15.89 12.84 -24.95
CA ASN A 2 -16.74 13.33 -23.85
C ASN A 2 -16.79 12.29 -22.72
N GLU A 3 -15.65 11.73 -22.37
CA GLU A 3 -15.54 10.96 -21.13
C GLU A 3 -14.79 11.86 -20.14
N TYR A 4 -15.49 12.27 -19.09
CA TYR A 4 -14.86 12.92 -17.95
C TYR A 4 -13.90 11.89 -17.36
N CYS A 5 -12.60 12.10 -17.55
CA CYS A 5 -11.60 11.29 -16.86
C CYS A 5 -11.72 11.62 -15.37
N ILE A 6 -12.39 10.75 -14.63
CA ILE A 6 -12.46 10.88 -13.18
C ILE A 6 -11.10 10.37 -12.69
N VAL A 7 -10.18 11.30 -12.42
CA VAL A 7 -8.88 10.99 -11.81
C VAL A 7 -9.02 11.23 -10.31
N PRO A 8 -8.57 10.29 -9.45
CA PRO A 8 -8.57 10.53 -8.02
C PRO A 8 -7.76 11.79 -7.67
N LYS A 9 -8.25 12.62 -6.76
CA LYS A 9 -7.56 13.87 -6.34
C LYS A 9 -6.12 13.64 -5.85
N TRP A 10 -5.85 12.48 -5.25
CA TRP A 10 -4.50 12.10 -4.82
C TRP A 10 -3.57 11.81 -6.00
N LEU A 11 -4.11 11.28 -7.10
CA LEU A 11 -3.38 10.96 -8.33
C LEU A 11 -3.31 12.14 -9.29
N GLU A 12 -4.27 13.07 -9.23
CA GLU A 12 -4.37 14.23 -10.13
C GLU A 12 -3.06 15.05 -10.17
N ASN A 13 -2.52 15.39 -9.00
CA ASN A 13 -1.27 16.14 -8.92
C ASN A 13 -0.12 15.33 -9.54
N ILE A 14 0.06 14.08 -9.10
CA ILE A 14 1.15 13.19 -9.55
C ILE A 14 1.09 12.98 -11.07
N PHE A 15 -0.12 12.77 -11.61
CA PHE A 15 -0.36 12.57 -13.03
C PHE A 15 -0.03 13.82 -13.85
N LEU A 16 -0.32 15.02 -13.32
CA LEU A 16 0.01 16.29 -13.96
C LEU A 16 1.49 16.70 -13.78
N GLY A 17 2.29 15.90 -13.07
CA GLY A 17 3.69 16.21 -12.76
C GLY A 17 3.85 17.24 -11.65
N TYR A 18 2.80 17.51 -10.89
CA TYR A 18 2.82 18.39 -9.71
C TYR A 18 2.77 17.56 -8.42
N GLY A 19 3.28 18.12 -7.31
CA GLY A 19 3.27 17.44 -6.01
C GLY A 19 4.42 16.46 -5.79
N ASP A 20 4.40 15.82 -4.63
CA ASP A 20 5.43 14.86 -4.21
C ASP A 20 5.10 13.46 -4.75
N PRO A 21 5.99 12.78 -5.52
CA PRO A 21 5.76 11.41 -5.97
C PRO A 21 5.55 10.44 -4.81
N SER A 22 6.08 10.75 -3.61
CA SER A 22 5.85 9.96 -2.39
C SER A 22 4.42 10.03 -1.86
N ALA A 23 3.57 10.92 -2.37
CA ALA A 23 2.14 10.93 -2.05
C ALA A 23 1.38 9.70 -2.59
N ALA A 24 1.96 8.97 -3.57
CA ALA A 24 1.43 7.70 -4.04
C ALA A 24 1.85 6.49 -3.19
N GLN A 25 2.65 6.70 -2.15
CA GLN A 25 3.00 5.64 -1.22
C GLN A 25 1.82 5.38 -0.28
N TRP A 26 1.52 4.11 0.00
CA TRP A 26 0.38 3.71 0.83
C TRP A 26 0.34 4.41 2.21
N THR A 27 1.51 4.75 2.77
CA THR A 27 1.65 5.47 4.05
C THR A 27 1.12 6.91 3.99
N ASN A 28 1.18 7.55 2.81
CA ASN A 28 0.78 8.94 2.58
C ASN A 28 -0.58 9.08 1.87
N MET A 29 -1.17 7.96 1.44
CA MET A 29 -2.45 7.97 0.72
C MET A 29 -3.62 8.28 1.66
N PRO A 30 -4.61 9.08 1.20
CA PRO A 30 -5.87 9.18 1.89
C PRO A 30 -6.58 7.81 1.86
N ASP A 31 -7.17 7.42 3.00
CA ASP A 31 -7.91 6.16 3.21
C ASP A 31 -7.07 4.87 3.24
N ILE A 32 -6.13 4.83 4.18
CA ILE A 32 -5.26 3.68 4.47
C ILE A 32 -6.08 2.41 4.73
N LEU A 33 -5.70 1.32 4.06
CA LEU A 33 -6.36 0.03 4.22
C LEU A 33 -6.17 -0.46 5.65
N GLU A 34 -7.27 -0.71 6.34
CA GLU A 34 -7.20 -1.20 7.72
C GLU A 34 -6.59 -2.60 7.80
N THR A 35 -6.77 -3.40 6.75
CA THR A 35 -6.29 -4.78 6.69
C THR A 35 -5.94 -5.15 5.26
N VAL A 36 -4.73 -5.67 5.06
CA VAL A 36 -4.25 -6.20 3.78
C VAL A 36 -3.98 -7.69 3.92
N ASP A 37 -4.56 -8.50 3.04
CA ASP A 37 -4.30 -9.94 2.99
C ASP A 37 -3.13 -10.23 2.05
N PHE A 38 -2.01 -10.69 2.60
CA PHE A 38 -0.81 -11.02 1.84
C PHE A 38 -0.75 -12.47 1.38
N LYS A 39 -1.71 -13.32 1.79
CA LYS A 39 -1.79 -14.73 1.38
C LYS A 39 -0.44 -15.45 1.49
N ASP A 40 0.15 -15.85 0.37
CA ASP A 40 1.40 -16.59 0.24
C ASP A 40 2.62 -15.71 -0.08
N THR A 41 2.52 -14.38 0.05
CA THR A 41 3.65 -13.46 -0.17
C THR A 41 4.81 -13.79 0.77
N PHE A 42 4.52 -14.09 2.04
CA PHE A 42 5.56 -14.41 3.01
C PHE A 42 5.71 -15.93 3.20
N VAL A 43 6.93 -16.42 2.98
CA VAL A 43 7.30 -17.81 3.25
C VAL A 43 7.13 -18.20 4.73
N ASP A 44 7.55 -17.33 5.65
CA ASP A 44 7.47 -17.56 7.10
C ASP A 44 7.36 -16.24 7.88
N ALA A 45 7.14 -16.35 9.20
CA ALA A 45 7.03 -15.18 10.07
C ALA A 45 8.34 -14.39 10.24
N GLY A 46 9.50 -15.04 10.03
CA GLY A 46 10.80 -14.37 10.03
C GLY A 46 10.94 -13.46 8.82
N HIS A 47 10.60 -13.96 7.64
CA HIS A 47 10.56 -13.21 6.39
C HIS A 47 9.60 -12.01 6.44
N LEU A 48 8.46 -12.15 7.13
CA LEU A 48 7.57 -11.02 7.38
C LEU A 48 8.24 -9.95 8.27
N LYS A 49 8.86 -10.35 9.39
CA LYS A 49 9.59 -9.41 10.26
C LYS A 49 10.73 -8.69 9.53
N GLU A 50 11.47 -9.43 8.69
CA GLU A 50 12.54 -8.88 7.87
C GLU A 50 12.03 -7.90 6.82
N SER A 51 10.80 -8.07 6.34
CA SER A 51 10.15 -7.16 5.39
C SER A 51 9.71 -5.85 6.02
N PHE A 52 9.44 -5.82 7.33
CA PHE A 52 8.95 -4.64 8.06
C PHE A 52 9.86 -4.23 9.23
N LEU A 53 11.14 -3.98 8.94
CA LEU A 53 12.14 -3.62 9.97
C LEU A 53 11.83 -2.33 10.73
N ASP A 54 11.15 -1.40 10.08
CA ASP A 54 10.80 -0.09 10.64
C ASP A 54 9.56 -0.13 11.54
N TYR A 55 8.83 -1.26 11.55
CA TYR A 55 7.60 -1.45 12.30
C TYR A 55 7.76 -2.47 13.43
N GLU A 56 6.95 -2.35 14.46
CA GLU A 56 6.87 -3.34 15.54
C GLU A 56 5.82 -4.40 15.20
N VAL A 57 6.29 -5.56 14.76
CA VAL A 57 5.47 -6.68 14.29
C VAL A 57 4.96 -7.53 15.46
N SER A 58 3.63 -7.57 15.64
CA SER A 58 2.94 -8.39 16.65
C SER A 58 2.01 -9.42 16.01
N PHE A 59 2.18 -10.71 16.32
CA PHE A 59 1.35 -11.79 15.77
C PHE A 59 0.16 -12.11 16.68
N VAL A 60 -1.04 -12.08 16.10
CA VAL A 60 -2.29 -12.43 16.76
C VAL A 60 -3.00 -13.55 16.01
N ASN A 61 -3.68 -14.41 16.76
CA ASN A 61 -4.63 -15.37 16.22
C ASN A 61 -5.95 -14.64 15.85
N PRO A 62 -6.86 -15.29 15.09
CA PRO A 62 -8.19 -14.74 14.80
C PRO A 62 -9.01 -14.45 16.07
N ASP A 63 -8.69 -15.12 17.18
CA ASP A 63 -9.32 -14.92 18.49
C ASP A 63 -8.70 -13.75 19.30
N GLY A 64 -7.68 -13.07 18.77
CA GLY A 64 -6.96 -11.97 19.43
C GLY A 64 -5.87 -12.41 20.42
N SER A 65 -5.67 -13.71 20.63
CA SER A 65 -4.57 -14.22 21.46
C SER A 65 -3.22 -14.12 20.73
N GLY A 66 -2.12 -13.96 21.50
CA GLY A 66 -0.78 -13.92 20.92
C GLY A 66 -0.42 -15.26 20.28
N ASN A 67 -0.01 -15.25 19.01
CA ASN A 67 0.37 -16.48 18.31
C ASN A 67 1.88 -16.76 18.47
N LEU A 68 2.21 -17.83 19.20
CA LEU A 68 3.59 -18.29 19.41
C LEU A 68 4.17 -19.04 18.20
N ASN A 69 3.33 -19.59 17.33
CA ASN A 69 3.72 -20.35 16.14
C ASN A 69 2.99 -19.83 14.88
N PRO A 70 3.26 -18.59 14.47
CA PRO A 70 2.61 -17.98 13.32
C PRO A 70 2.92 -18.75 12.03
N ARG A 71 1.87 -19.25 11.38
CA ARG A 71 1.95 -19.93 10.08
C ARG A 71 1.26 -19.08 9.01
N PRO A 72 1.79 -19.05 7.78
CA PRO A 72 1.12 -18.39 6.66
C PRO A 72 -0.21 -19.10 6.36
N PRO A 73 -1.19 -18.39 5.77
CA PRO A 73 -1.16 -17.00 5.31
C PRO A 73 -1.31 -15.94 6.40
N PHE A 74 -0.83 -14.73 6.08
CA PHE A 74 -0.81 -13.58 7.00
C PHE A 74 -1.66 -12.41 6.48
N LYS A 75 -2.51 -11.87 7.35
CA LYS A 75 -3.20 -10.58 7.13
C LYS A 75 -2.55 -9.52 8.01
N ILE A 76 -2.18 -8.40 7.42
CA ILE A 76 -1.55 -7.30 8.15
C ILE A 76 -2.59 -6.22 8.37
N LYS A 77 -2.82 -5.87 9.63
CA LYS A 77 -3.64 -4.74 10.04
C LYS A 77 -2.73 -3.53 10.24
N LEU A 78 -2.96 -2.51 9.42
CA LEU A 78 -2.19 -1.27 9.45
C LEU A 78 -2.81 -0.33 10.50
N PRO A 79 -2.01 0.36 11.32
CA PRO A 79 -2.53 1.28 12.32
C PRO A 79 -3.22 2.48 11.66
N ARG A 80 -4.45 2.79 12.08
CA ARG A 80 -5.23 3.94 11.58
C ARG A 80 -4.59 5.31 11.88
N THR A 81 -3.56 5.36 12.71
CA THR A 81 -2.87 6.60 13.12
C THR A 81 -2.08 7.26 12.01
N LEU A 82 -1.92 6.61 10.86
CA LEU A 82 -1.26 7.17 9.68
C LEU A 82 -2.11 8.23 8.94
N LYS A 83 -3.33 8.55 9.38
CA LYS A 83 -4.14 9.60 8.76
C LYS A 83 -3.37 10.93 8.86
N PRO A 84 -2.81 11.48 7.76
CA PRO A 84 -2.33 12.84 7.79
C PRO A 84 -3.56 13.69 8.05
N ASN A 85 -3.51 14.58 9.03
CA ASN A 85 -4.58 15.53 9.28
C ASN A 85 -4.82 16.31 7.99
N ASN A 86 -5.84 15.92 7.21
CA ASN A 86 -6.40 16.73 6.14
C ASN A 86 -7.10 17.93 6.79
N GLY A 87 -6.29 18.90 7.20
CA GLY A 87 -6.67 20.26 7.52
C GLY A 87 -6.03 21.19 6.50
N ALA A 88 -6.70 21.37 5.37
CA ALA A 88 -6.72 22.61 4.60
C ALA A 88 -5.36 23.28 4.26
N LEU A 89 -4.74 22.89 3.14
CA LEU A 89 -4.04 23.87 2.30
C LEU A 89 -5.07 24.58 1.42
N THR A 90 -5.84 25.47 2.05
CA THR A 90 -6.54 26.57 1.40
C THR A 90 -5.50 27.52 0.83
N GLY A 91 -5.59 27.82 -0.46
CA GLY A 91 -4.58 28.56 -1.20
C GLY A 91 -4.31 29.96 -0.68
N HIS A 92 -3.07 30.42 -0.81
CA HIS A 92 -2.77 31.83 -1.01
C HIS A 92 -1.37 32.05 -1.61
N ALA A 93 -1.38 32.67 -2.79
CA ALA A 93 -0.38 33.53 -3.44
C ALA A 93 1.14 33.28 -3.28
N ILE A 94 1.73 33.05 -4.44
CA ILE A 94 3.04 33.50 -4.90
C ILE A 94 3.45 34.85 -4.27
N SER A 95 4.58 34.88 -3.56
CA SER A 95 5.47 36.05 -3.53
C SER A 95 6.89 35.67 -3.05
N ASN A 96 7.88 36.10 -3.83
CA ASN A 96 9.30 35.91 -3.62
C ASN A 96 9.83 36.80 -2.48
N SER A 97 10.65 36.27 -1.56
CA SER A 97 11.87 36.93 -1.06
C SER A 97 12.59 36.13 0.04
N GLY A 98 13.86 35.81 -0.20
CA GLY A 98 14.96 36.10 0.75
C GLY A 98 15.13 35.24 2.00
N ALA A 99 16.18 34.42 1.98
CA ALA A 99 17.18 34.19 3.03
C ALA A 99 16.70 33.81 4.45
N THR A 100 17.01 32.59 4.92
CA THR A 100 18.21 32.28 5.74
C THR A 100 18.17 30.83 6.25
N ASN A 101 19.36 30.22 6.27
CA ASN A 101 19.73 28.94 6.89
C ASN A 101 19.06 28.65 8.23
N GLU A 102 18.37 27.50 8.39
CA GLU A 102 18.35 26.77 9.66
C GLU A 102 18.27 25.25 9.43
N ILE A 103 19.19 24.55 10.10
CA ILE A 103 19.42 23.12 10.09
C ILE A 103 18.35 22.47 10.98
N ASN A 104 17.35 21.80 10.40
CA ASN A 104 16.45 20.95 11.19
C ASN A 104 17.03 19.54 11.27
N VAL A 105 17.84 19.34 12.32
CA VAL A 105 18.11 18.01 12.90
C VAL A 105 16.75 17.48 13.36
N VAL A 106 16.18 16.54 12.62
CA VAL A 106 14.92 15.88 13.00
C VAL A 106 15.25 14.88 14.11
N ASP A 107 14.95 15.32 15.32
CA ASP A 107 15.21 14.67 16.59
C ASP A 107 14.38 13.37 16.74
N ALA A 108 15.07 12.23 16.64
CA ALA A 108 15.03 11.07 17.53
C ALA A 108 13.78 10.75 18.39
N ASN A 109 12.57 10.69 17.81
CA ASN A 109 11.46 9.95 18.44
C ASN A 109 10.52 9.25 17.43
N TYR A 110 11.10 8.42 16.56
CA TYR A 110 10.30 7.44 15.79
C TYR A 110 9.97 6.26 16.71
N GLN A 111 8.87 6.35 17.45
CA GLN A 111 8.24 5.15 18.01
C GLN A 111 7.86 4.27 16.82
N LYS A 112 8.43 3.06 16.73
CA LYS A 112 8.10 2.12 15.66
C LYS A 112 6.60 1.89 15.68
N GLU A 113 5.94 2.10 14.55
CA GLU A 113 4.51 1.89 14.46
C GLU A 113 4.21 0.39 14.59
N ALA A 114 3.22 0.04 15.41
CA ALA A 114 2.87 -1.35 15.64
C ALA A 114 2.03 -1.90 14.48
N LEU A 115 2.52 -2.97 13.85
CA LEU A 115 1.81 -3.75 12.84
C LEU A 115 1.24 -5.02 13.48
N ILE A 116 -0.08 -5.18 13.39
CA ILE A 116 -0.77 -6.36 13.92
C ILE A 116 -0.96 -7.38 12.79
N ILE A 117 -0.38 -8.56 12.92
CA ILE A 117 -0.49 -9.62 11.93
C ILE A 117 -1.43 -10.71 12.43
N GLU A 118 -2.54 -10.89 11.72
CA GLU A 118 -3.49 -11.96 11.95
C GLU A 118 -3.16 -13.18 11.07
N THR A 119 -2.93 -14.32 11.69
CA THR A 119 -2.79 -15.61 10.98
C THR A 119 -4.15 -16.25 10.81
N TYR A 120 -4.41 -16.89 9.66
CA TYR A 120 -5.66 -17.61 9.44
C TYR A 120 -5.43 -18.93 8.69
N THR A 121 -6.36 -19.88 8.81
CA THR A 121 -6.33 -21.12 8.03
C THR A 121 -7.03 -20.89 6.69
N PRO A 122 -6.37 -21.12 5.54
CA PRO A 122 -7.00 -21.02 4.24
C PRO A 122 -8.22 -21.96 4.14
N PRO A 123 -9.24 -21.63 3.34
CA PRO A 123 -10.28 -22.57 2.98
C PRO A 123 -9.68 -23.86 2.41
N ASP A 124 -10.29 -25.00 2.70
CA ASP A 124 -9.86 -26.30 2.16
C ASP A 124 -9.86 -26.24 0.63
N PRO A 125 -8.71 -26.46 -0.03
CA PRO A 125 -8.60 -26.33 -1.48
C PRO A 125 -9.40 -27.40 -2.23
N GLY A 126 -9.81 -28.47 -1.56
CA GLY A 126 -10.52 -29.59 -2.17
C GLY A 126 -9.80 -30.91 -1.94
N PRO A 127 -10.47 -32.04 -2.21
CA PRO A 127 -9.97 -33.37 -1.87
C PRO A 127 -8.86 -33.84 -2.81
N TYR A 128 -8.63 -33.19 -3.95
CA TYR A 128 -7.66 -33.66 -4.92
C TYR A 128 -6.33 -32.91 -4.83
N PRO A 129 -5.18 -33.61 -4.96
CA PRO A 129 -3.86 -32.97 -4.90
C PRO A 129 -3.65 -31.83 -5.90
N GLN A 130 -4.27 -31.90 -7.09
CA GLN A 130 -4.17 -30.83 -8.08
C GLN A 130 -4.90 -29.54 -7.68
N ASP A 131 -5.80 -29.60 -6.71
CA ASP A 131 -6.54 -28.44 -6.22
C ASP A 131 -5.70 -27.60 -5.25
N GLN A 132 -4.60 -28.16 -4.72
CA GLN A 132 -3.72 -27.44 -3.81
C GLN A 132 -3.13 -26.20 -4.48
N PRO A 133 -3.32 -24.99 -3.92
CA PRO A 133 -2.81 -23.78 -4.51
C PRO A 133 -1.29 -23.81 -4.55
N LYS A 134 -0.72 -23.43 -5.69
CA LYS A 134 0.72 -23.25 -5.81
C LYS A 134 1.15 -22.15 -4.84
N GLN A 135 1.95 -22.50 -3.85
CA GLN A 135 2.50 -21.53 -2.90
C GLN A 135 3.77 -20.90 -3.45
N ASN A 136 3.88 -19.59 -3.30
CA ASN A 136 5.11 -18.88 -3.58
C ASN A 136 6.25 -19.34 -2.63
N SER A 137 7.40 -19.69 -3.21
CA SER A 137 8.63 -20.04 -2.48
C SER A 137 9.67 -18.92 -2.48
N VAL A 138 9.37 -17.79 -3.12
CA VAL A 138 10.29 -16.65 -3.22
C VAL A 138 10.24 -15.84 -1.93
N ARG A 139 11.41 -15.61 -1.33
CA ARG A 139 11.56 -14.61 -0.26
C ARG A 139 11.72 -13.24 -0.90
N PHE A 140 10.65 -12.45 -0.87
CA PHE A 140 10.65 -11.09 -1.36
C PHE A 140 11.50 -10.18 -0.48
N THR A 141 12.10 -9.17 -1.09
CA THR A 141 12.82 -8.14 -0.33
C THR A 141 11.83 -7.15 0.30
N PRO A 142 12.22 -6.43 1.37
CA PRO A 142 11.38 -5.38 1.97
C PRO A 142 10.85 -4.39 0.94
N THR A 143 11.69 -4.01 -0.04
CA THR A 143 11.30 -3.14 -1.15
C THR A 143 10.20 -3.76 -2.01
N GLN A 144 10.30 -5.05 -2.35
CA GLN A 144 9.29 -5.74 -3.15
C GLN A 144 7.96 -5.87 -2.39
N VAL A 145 8.02 -6.12 -1.08
CA VAL A 145 6.84 -6.19 -0.22
C VAL A 145 6.16 -4.82 -0.12
N ASN A 146 6.95 -3.74 0.03
CA ASN A 146 6.42 -2.38 0.04
C ASN A 146 5.75 -2.02 -1.29
N SER A 147 6.36 -2.38 -2.43
CA SER A 147 5.72 -2.19 -3.73
C SER A 147 4.43 -3.00 -3.88
N ALA A 148 4.38 -4.22 -3.35
CA ALA A 148 3.14 -4.99 -3.33
C ALA A 148 2.06 -4.34 -2.44
N LEU A 149 2.43 -3.69 -1.33
CA LEU A 149 1.51 -2.89 -0.52
C LEU A 149 0.98 -1.69 -1.28
N ASP A 150 1.85 -0.90 -1.92
CA ASP A 150 1.46 0.25 -2.73
C ASP A 150 0.45 -0.19 -3.81
N LEU A 151 0.73 -1.29 -4.52
CA LEU A 151 -0.17 -1.82 -5.54
C LEU A 151 -1.51 -2.28 -4.98
N ASN A 152 -1.52 -2.99 -3.84
CA ASN A 152 -2.77 -3.40 -3.20
C ASN A 152 -3.60 -2.19 -2.76
N HIS A 153 -2.94 -1.18 -2.22
CA HIS A 153 -3.58 0.06 -1.78
C HIS A 153 -4.18 0.81 -2.96
N ILE A 154 -3.38 1.04 -4.00
CA ILE A 154 -3.81 1.67 -5.25
C ILE A 154 -5.00 0.93 -5.84
N LEU A 155 -4.90 -0.39 -5.99
CA LEU A 155 -5.97 -1.22 -6.56
C LEU A 155 -7.26 -1.14 -5.72
N SER A 156 -7.14 -1.15 -4.40
CA SER A 156 -8.30 -1.00 -3.50
C SER A 156 -8.97 0.37 -3.66
N LEU A 157 -8.19 1.45 -3.76
CA LEU A 157 -8.74 2.79 -4.02
C LEU A 157 -9.42 2.88 -5.39
N PHE A 158 -8.89 2.19 -6.41
CA PHE A 158 -9.52 2.07 -7.73
C PHE A 158 -10.88 1.37 -7.65
N MET A 159 -10.97 0.27 -6.89
CA MET A 159 -12.21 -0.48 -6.72
C MET A 159 -13.27 0.25 -5.87
N HIS A 160 -12.86 0.97 -4.82
CA HIS A 160 -13.82 1.65 -3.92
C HIS A 160 -14.45 2.92 -4.51
N ASN A 161 -13.82 3.53 -5.52
CA ASN A 161 -14.23 4.83 -6.05
C ASN A 161 -14.85 4.74 -7.47
N ASP A 162 -15.30 3.56 -7.91
CA ASP A 162 -15.89 3.32 -9.25
C ASP A 162 -15.07 3.96 -10.39
N PHE A 163 -13.74 3.81 -10.33
CA PHE A 163 -12.87 4.40 -11.34
C PHE A 163 -12.88 3.59 -12.63
N SER A 164 -13.53 4.12 -13.66
CA SER A 164 -13.39 3.64 -15.03
C SER A 164 -12.19 4.33 -15.71
N PHE A 165 -11.01 3.70 -15.66
CA PHE A 165 -9.98 4.00 -16.65
C PHE A 165 -10.35 3.28 -17.94
N ASN A 166 -11.06 3.97 -18.83
CA ASN A 166 -11.11 3.56 -20.22
C ASN A 166 -9.71 3.76 -20.82
N LEU A 167 -8.85 2.75 -20.69
CA LEU A 167 -7.70 2.58 -21.58
C LEU A 167 -8.25 2.20 -22.96
N SER A 168 -8.83 3.19 -23.65
CA SER A 168 -9.03 3.11 -25.09
C SER A 168 -7.64 3.13 -25.72
N LEU A 169 -7.04 1.94 -25.89
CA LEU A 169 -5.89 1.75 -26.76
C LEU A 169 -6.22 2.40 -28.11
N PRO A 170 -5.39 3.31 -28.65
CA PRO A 170 -5.64 3.87 -29.96
C PRO A 170 -5.66 2.72 -30.97
N PRO A 171 -6.59 2.71 -31.95
CA PRO A 171 -6.56 1.73 -33.00
C PRO A 171 -5.22 1.88 -33.74
N CYS A 172 -4.46 0.79 -33.82
CA CYS A 172 -3.28 0.72 -34.67
C CYS A 172 -3.65 1.22 -36.06
N PHE A 173 -3.07 2.34 -36.48
CA PHE A 173 -3.22 2.87 -37.84
C PHE A 173 -2.89 1.75 -38.84
N PRO A 174 -3.77 1.45 -39.81
CA PRO A 174 -3.37 0.62 -40.93
C PRO A 174 -2.44 1.46 -41.81
N HIS A 175 -1.33 0.83 -42.20
CA HIS A 175 -0.34 1.36 -43.13
C HIS A 175 -1.03 1.68 -44.47
N ASN A 176 -1.09 2.96 -44.85
CA ASN A 176 -1.47 3.34 -46.21
C ASN A 176 -0.33 2.95 -47.17
N SER A 177 -0.69 2.29 -48.27
CA SER A 177 0.04 2.25 -49.55
C SER A 177 -0.97 2.48 -50.65
#